data_AF-A0A2M7P2B6-F1
#
_entry.id   AF-A0A2M7P2B6-F1
#
_cell.length_a   1.000
_cell.length_b   1.000
_cell.length_c   1.000
_cell.angle_alpha   90.00
_cell.angle_beta   90.00
_cell.angle_gamma   90.00
#
_symmetry.space_group_name_H-M   'P 1'
#
loop_
_entity.id
_entity.type
_entity.pdbx_description
1 polymer ?
#
loop_
_entity_poly.entity_id
_entity_poly.type
_entity_poly.pdbx_seq_one_letter_code
_entity_poly.pdbx_strand_id
1 'polypeptide(L)' 'MDNLASMVEGHRERLREKFLRSGLSGFHDYEVIELLLTLATPRRDCKGPAKAALQHFKTLQGVLEAHPAELSAIPG' A
#
# COMPACT_ATOMS: atom_id res chain seq x y z
N MET A 1 25.31 -6.69 4.49
CA MET A 1 23.99 -7.17 4.99
C MET A 1 23.03 -5.97 5.04
N ASP A 2 23.01 -5.15 3.97
CA ASP A 2 22.54 -3.75 4.06
C ASP A 2 21.40 -3.43 3.08
N ASN A 3 20.84 -4.45 2.41
CA ASN A 3 19.92 -4.27 1.28
C ASN A 3 18.43 -4.20 1.69
N LEU A 4 18.08 -4.57 2.93
CA LEU A 4 16.67 -4.57 3.38
C LEU A 4 16.27 -3.23 4.02
N ALA A 5 17.17 -2.60 4.76
CA ALA A 5 16.92 -1.31 5.41
C ALA A 5 16.77 -0.16 4.40
N SER A 6 17.57 -0.17 3.32
CA SER A 6 17.51 0.83 2.25
C SER A 6 16.24 0.78 1.41
N MET A 7 15.55 -0.38 1.36
CA MET A 7 14.26 -0.50 0.66
C MET A 7 13.11 0.14 1.44
N VAL A 8 13.15 0.11 2.77
CA VAL A 8 12.10 0.72 3.61
C VAL A 8 12.36 2.22 3.77
N GLU A 9 13.63 2.60 3.91
CA GLU A 9 14.04 4.01 3.99
C GLU A 9 13.79 4.73 2.65
N GLY A 10 13.19 5.91 2.73
CA GLY A 10 12.76 6.68 1.55
C GLY A 10 11.57 6.08 0.76
N HIS A 11 10.96 4.97 1.18
CA HIS A 11 9.84 4.38 0.44
C HIS A 11 8.63 5.30 0.35
N ARG A 12 8.27 5.93 1.47
CA ARG A 12 7.20 6.93 1.51
C ARG A 12 7.49 8.13 0.61
N GLU A 13 8.74 8.55 0.54
CA GLU A 13 9.18 9.64 -0.34
C GLU A 13 9.02 9.24 -1.81
N ARG A 14 9.50 8.05 -2.20
CA ARG A 14 9.32 7.51 -3.56
C ARG A 14 7.85 7.36 -3.96
N LEU A 15 6.98 6.90 -3.05
CA LEU A 15 5.53 6.86 -3.29
C LEU A 15 4.95 8.27 -3.52
N ARG A 16 5.36 9.24 -2.70
CA ARG A 16 4.91 10.64 -2.84
C ARG A 16 5.38 11.24 -4.16
N GLU A 17 6.65 11.08 -4.51
CA GLU A 17 7.21 11.58 -5.77
C GLU A 17 6.53 10.96 -7.00
N LYS A 18 6.26 9.65 -6.94
CA LYS A 18 5.54 8.94 -8.00
C LYS A 18 4.12 9.51 -8.17
N PHE A 19 3.41 9.76 -7.06
CA PHE A 19 2.08 10.39 -7.10
C PHE A 19 2.14 11.80 -7.69
N LEU A 20 3.10 12.63 -7.25
CA LEU A 20 3.24 14.00 -7.76
C LEU A 20 3.59 14.05 -9.25
N ARG A 21 4.35 13.07 -9.76
CA ARG A 21 4.77 13.01 -11.16
C ARG A 21 3.69 12.47 -12.10
N SER A 22 2.95 11.44 -11.67
CA SER A 22 2.11 10.64 -12.59
C SER A 22 0.67 10.46 -12.11
N GLY A 23 0.31 10.99 -10.93
CA GLY A 23 -0.97 10.68 -10.30
C GLY A 23 -1.14 9.18 -10.06
N LEU A 24 -2.39 8.73 -9.96
CA LEU A 24 -2.70 7.30 -9.76
C LEU A 24 -2.49 6.46 -11.02
N SER A 25 -2.45 7.04 -12.22
CA SER A 25 -2.23 6.27 -13.46
C SER A 25 -0.82 5.66 -13.54
N GLY A 26 0.13 6.18 -12.76
CA GLY A 26 1.46 5.60 -12.63
C GLY A 26 1.55 4.43 -11.65
N PHE A 27 0.48 4.10 -10.91
CA PHE A 27 0.49 3.13 -9.82
C PHE A 27 -0.06 1.77 -10.25
N HIS A 28 0.50 0.71 -9.68
CA HIS A 28 -0.21 -0.56 -9.58
C HIS A 28 -1.25 -0.50 -8.46
N ASP A 29 -2.31 -1.30 -8.55
CA ASP A 29 -3.39 -1.37 -7.56
C ASP A 29 -2.88 -1.51 -6.11
N TYR A 30 -1.88 -2.39 -5.89
CA TYR A 30 -1.32 -2.57 -4.54
C TYR A 30 -0.58 -1.32 -4.04
N GLU A 31 0.02 -0.52 -4.93
CA GLU A 31 0.70 0.71 -4.54
C GLU A 31 -0.33 1.80 -4.18
N VAL A 32 -1.51 1.79 -4.80
CA VAL A 32 -2.62 2.68 -4.42
C VAL A 32 -3.09 2.33 -3.01
N ILE A 33 -3.30 1.04 -2.73
CA ILE A 33 -3.70 0.57 -1.39
C ILE A 33 -2.60 0.92 -0.38
N GLU A 34 -1.34 0.68 -0.71
CA GLU A 34 -0.20 1.01 0.14
C GLU A 34 -0.11 2.51 0.44
N LEU A 35 -0.35 3.37 -0.55
CA LEU A 35 -0.40 4.81 -0.36
C LEU A 35 -1.49 5.20 0.65
N LEU A 36 -2.71 4.66 0.50
CA LEU A 36 -3.83 4.92 1.42
C LEU A 36 -3.52 4.47 2.84
N LEU A 37 -2.98 3.25 3.01
CA LEU A 37 -2.58 2.72 4.31
C LEU A 37 -1.47 3.55 4.96
N THR A 38 -0.50 4.03 4.18
CA THR A 38 0.61 4.88 4.67
C THR A 38 0.12 6.26 5.12
N LEU A 39 -0.98 6.76 4.55
CA LEU A 39 -1.61 8.01 5.00
C LEU A 39 -2.38 7.82 6.31
N ALA A 40 -3.00 6.65 6.51
CA ALA A 40 -3.76 6.33 7.72
C ALA A 40 -2.89 5.81 8.88
N THR A 41 -1.72 5.22 8.59
CA THR A 41 -0.90 4.49 9.58
C THR A 41 0.53 5.05 9.60
N PRO A 42 0.85 5.99 10.49
CA PRO A 42 2.17 6.60 10.53
C PRO A 42 3.29 5.59 10.83
N ARG A 43 4.38 5.64 10.03
CA ARG A 43 5.65 4.95 10.28
C ARG A 43 5.60 3.41 10.29
N ARG A 44 4.66 2.79 9.57
CA ARG A 44 4.65 1.33 9.30
C ARG A 44 4.93 1.02 7.84
N ASP A 45 5.51 -0.15 7.57
CA ASP A 45 5.58 -0.72 6.23
C ASP A 45 4.20 -1.28 5.85
N CYS A 46 3.53 -0.64 4.89
CA CYS A 46 2.20 -1.02 4.44
C CYS A 46 2.20 -1.87 3.17
N LYS A 47 3.38 -2.22 2.62
CA LYS A 47 3.49 -2.98 1.37
C LYS A 47 2.93 -4.39 1.49
N GLY A 48 3.25 -5.06 2.60
CA GLY A 48 2.78 -6.39 2.92
C GLY A 48 1.25 -6.45 3.01
N PRO A 49 0.63 -5.65 3.90
CA PRO A 49 -0.82 -5.57 4.03
C PRO A 49 -1.53 -5.19 2.73
N ALA A 50 -0.98 -4.25 1.97
CA ALA A 50 -1.55 -3.84 0.68
C ALA A 50 -1.60 -4.98 -0.34
N LYS A 51 -0.51 -5.75 -0.46
CA LYS A 51 -0.47 -6.93 -1.33
C LYS A 51 -1.40 -8.04 -0.84
N ALA A 52 -1.45 -8.27 0.48
CA ALA A 52 -2.32 -9.28 1.08
C ALA A 52 -3.80 -8.96 0.83
N ALA A 53 -4.20 -7.69 1.01
CA ALA A 53 -5.55 -7.23 0.73
C ALA A 53 -5.89 -7.43 -0.76
N LEU A 54 -5.02 -6.98 -1.68
CA LEU A 54 -5.27 -7.15 -3.12
C LEU A 54 -5.35 -8.63 -3.52
N GLN A 55 -4.52 -9.50 -2.95
CA GLN A 55 -4.56 -10.93 -3.21
C GLN A 55 -5.87 -11.57 -2.71
N HIS A 56 -6.39 -11.11 -1.57
CA HIS A 56 -7.64 -11.60 -1.00
C HIS A 56 -8.86 -11.12 -1.80
N PHE A 57 -8.99 -9.81 -1.98
CA PHE A 57 -10.16 -9.16 -2.60
C PHE A 57 -10.08 -9.03 -4.13
N LYS A 58 -8.98 -9.48 -4.75
CA LYS A 58 -8.74 -9.65 -6.19
C LYS A 58 -8.58 -8.37 -7.02
N THR A 59 -9.23 -7.28 -6.66
CA THR A 59 -9.19 -6.01 -7.39
C THR A 59 -9.05 -4.84 -6.44
N LEU A 60 -8.55 -3.70 -6.94
CA LEU A 60 -8.55 -2.45 -6.17
C LEU A 60 -9.95 -2.09 -5.66
N GLN A 61 -10.96 -2.19 -6.53
CA GLN A 61 -12.36 -1.97 -6.15
C GLN A 61 -12.78 -2.91 -5.01
N GLY A 62 -12.47 -4.20 -5.12
CA GLY A 62 -12.80 -5.19 -4.09
C GLY A 62 -12.18 -4.85 -2.73
N VAL A 63 -10.97 -4.29 -2.70
CA VAL A 63 -10.35 -3.82 -1.46
C VAL A 63 -11.05 -2.58 -0.89
N LEU A 64 -11.44 -1.63 -1.75
CA LEU A 64 -12.08 -0.37 -1.32
C LEU A 64 -13.53 -0.55 -0.87
N GLU A 65 -14.23 -1.56 -1.41
CA GLU A 65 -15.62 -1.88 -1.09
C GLU A 65 -15.76 -2.95 0.00
N ALA A 66 -14.67 -3.61 0.39
CA ALA A 66 -14.67 -4.63 1.41
C ALA A 66 -15.23 -4.12 2.74
N HIS A 67 -16.01 -4.96 3.42
CA HIS A 67 -16.57 -4.58 4.72
C HIS A 67 -15.43 -4.42 5.75
N PRO A 68 -15.48 -3.44 6.67
CA PRO A 68 -14.39 -3.22 7.63
C PRO A 68 -14.00 -4.47 8.43
N ALA A 69 -14.96 -5.35 8.73
CA ALA A 69 -14.70 -6.61 9.41
C ALA A 69 -13.88 -7.61 8.58
N GLU A 70 -14.09 -7.65 7.26
CA GLU A 70 -13.33 -8.50 6.34
C GLU A 70 -11.93 -7.93 6.10
N LEU A 71 -11.82 -6.61 5.94
CA LEU A 71 -10.52 -5.92 5.86
C LEU A 71 -9.67 -6.17 7.10
N SER A 72 -10.28 -6.16 8.29
CA SER A 72 -9.60 -6.41 9.57
C SER A 72 -9.10 -7.86 9.72
N ALA A 73 -9.58 -8.80 8.88
CA ALA A 73 -9.07 -10.17 8.85
C ALA A 73 -7.73 -10.28 8.10
N ILE A 74 -7.34 -9.24 7.35
CA ILE A 74 -6.04 -9.15 6.68
C ILE A 74 -4.99 -8.65 7.69
N PRO A 75 -3.88 -9.39 7.91
CA PRO A 75 -2.83 -8.94 8.83
C PRO A 75 -2.13 -7.64 8.36
N GLY A 76 -1.98 -6.65 9.27
CA GLY A 76 -1.26 -5.38 9.01
C GLY A 76 -1.27 -4.36 10.14
#